data_AF-A0A3L7DWT5-F1
#
_entry.id   AF-A0A3L7DWT5-F1
#
_cell.length_a   1.000
_cell.length_b   1.000
_cell.length_c   1.000
_cell.angle_alpha   90.00
_cell.angle_beta   90.00
_cell.angle_gamma   90.00
#
_symmetry.space_group_name_H-M   'P 1'
#
loop_
_entity.id
_entity.type
_entity.pdbx_description
1 polymer ?
#
loop_
_entity_poly.entity_id
_entity_poly.type
_entity_poly.pdbx_seq_one_letter_code
_entity_poly.pdbx_strand_id
1 'polypeptide(L)'
;MNNHHDLECYRRQVRRALYAPLFISLSLSAQAAGPGFSEWGTPVATVDGGCPIESRNGNLLYTASGSAGTLDIWTYRRDGRKREFTDRTRLADPVSLDTAQDFCPTPLAGHWLMFVSDRPGEDTCGGPDMYVTQYRPEPAKSFGPAVNLGCAPGGPNTGGAEYSPALVNTSAGTYLYYSSNVGGDQDIYCSEMLPDGSFSAGAPEAGLNTASDDRQPNLARDGLTIVFASDRDTGGFDVFMSTRESLGSPWSTPRNLSVELGFPTAPLGETRPSLSWDGKRLYFGAAGTVYVSERESGK
;
A
#
# COMPACT_ATOMS: atom_id res chain seq x y z
N MET A 1 -23.47 -12.60 -15.31
CA MET A 1 -23.89 -13.60 -14.31
C MET A 1 -23.08 -13.30 -13.04
N ASN A 2 -23.78 -13.00 -11.93
CA ASN A 2 -23.32 -12.85 -10.54
C ASN A 2 -22.29 -11.76 -10.14
N ASN A 3 -22.72 -10.50 -10.08
CA ASN A 3 -22.06 -9.39 -9.35
C ASN A 3 -22.23 -9.48 -7.80
N HIS A 4 -22.34 -10.70 -7.22
CA HIS A 4 -22.63 -10.84 -5.79
C HIS A 4 -21.38 -10.90 -4.90
N HIS A 5 -20.21 -11.25 -5.43
CA HIS A 5 -18.95 -11.36 -4.66
C HIS A 5 -18.07 -10.09 -4.70
N ASP A 6 -18.20 -9.24 -5.72
CA ASP A 6 -17.34 -8.07 -5.98
C ASP A 6 -17.50 -6.88 -5.02
N LEU A 7 -18.40 -6.98 -4.04
CA LEU A 7 -18.69 -5.92 -3.09
C LEU A 7 -18.63 -6.42 -1.64
N GLU A 8 -18.03 -7.58 -1.36
CA GLU A 8 -18.06 -8.14 -0.01
C GLU A 8 -17.36 -7.26 1.03
N CYS A 9 -16.17 -6.74 0.75
CA CYS A 9 -15.49 -5.84 1.68
C CYS A 9 -16.25 -4.53 1.85
N TYR A 10 -16.67 -3.89 0.74
CA TYR A 10 -17.56 -2.73 0.77
C TYR A 10 -18.84 -2.97 1.60
N ARG A 11 -19.57 -4.07 1.36
CA ARG A 11 -20.80 -4.41 2.08
C ARG A 11 -20.55 -4.65 3.57
N ARG A 12 -19.40 -5.22 3.95
CA ARG A 12 -19.00 -5.40 5.36
C ARG A 12 -18.73 -4.07 6.04
N GLN A 13 -18.04 -3.15 5.36
CA GLN A 13 -17.82 -1.78 5.84
C GLN A 13 -19.15 -1.03 6.01
N VAL A 14 -20.06 -1.12 5.03
CA VAL A 14 -21.41 -0.53 5.10
C VAL A 14 -22.21 -1.08 6.28
N ARG A 15 -22.25 -2.41 6.48
CA ARG A 15 -23.00 -3.05 7.57
C ARG A 15 -22.53 -2.59 8.95
N ARG A 16 -21.22 -2.32 9.12
CA ARG A 16 -20.65 -1.84 10.39
C ARG A 16 -20.75 -0.32 10.56
N ALA A 17 -20.92 0.44 9.47
CA ALA A 17 -21.05 1.90 9.48
C ALA A 17 -22.48 2.42 9.75
N LEU A 18 -23.47 1.53 9.95
CA LEU A 18 -24.88 1.87 10.19
C LEU A 18 -25.12 2.50 11.59
N TYR A 19 -24.53 3.65 11.87
CA TYR A 19 -24.93 4.65 12.88
C TYR A 19 -24.33 6.03 12.55
N ALA A 20 -24.48 6.53 11.32
CA ALA A 20 -24.16 7.91 10.98
C ALA A 20 -25.33 8.55 10.21
N PRO A 21 -25.82 9.75 10.60
CA PRO A 21 -26.86 10.44 9.86
C PRO A 21 -26.33 10.84 8.47
N LEU A 22 -27.13 10.55 7.45
CA LEU A 22 -26.86 10.92 6.06
C LEU A 22 -26.90 12.45 5.93
N PHE A 23 -25.74 13.09 5.74
CA PHE A 23 -25.69 14.49 5.31
C PHE A 23 -25.54 14.52 3.79
N ILE A 24 -26.55 15.05 3.10
CA ILE A 24 -26.46 15.36 1.67
C ILE A 24 -25.67 16.66 1.56
N SER A 25 -24.38 16.58 1.27
CA SER A 25 -23.57 17.75 0.91
C SER A 25 -23.57 17.96 -0.60
N LEU A 26 -23.76 19.20 -1.05
CA LEU A 26 -23.56 19.61 -2.43
C LEU A 26 -22.13 19.25 -2.88
N SER A 27 -22.03 18.65 -4.06
CA SER A 27 -20.78 18.28 -4.73
C SER A 27 -19.89 19.51 -4.98
N LEU A 28 -18.83 19.65 -4.18
CA LEU A 28 -17.62 20.35 -4.64
C LEU A 28 -16.83 19.37 -5.50
N SER A 29 -16.33 19.85 -6.64
CA SER A 29 -15.37 19.14 -7.47
C SER A 29 -14.29 18.50 -6.61
N ALA A 30 -14.11 17.19 -6.71
CA ALA A 30 -13.03 16.47 -6.02
C ALA A 30 -11.68 16.98 -6.56
N GLN A 31 -11.08 17.93 -5.85
CA GLN A 31 -9.75 18.45 -6.18
C GLN A 31 -8.76 17.28 -6.15
N ALA A 32 -7.80 17.24 -7.08
CA ALA A 32 -6.71 16.25 -7.10
C ALA A 32 -5.85 16.25 -5.80
N ALA A 33 -6.10 17.23 -4.92
CA ALA A 33 -5.56 17.37 -3.59
C ALA A 33 -6.16 16.42 -2.53
N GLY A 34 -7.34 15.82 -2.74
CA GLY A 34 -8.12 15.23 -1.64
C GLY A 34 -8.63 16.29 -0.63
N PRO A 35 -9.53 15.93 0.32
CA PRO A 35 -10.12 16.91 1.23
C PRO A 35 -9.06 17.52 2.16
N GLY A 36 -8.99 18.85 2.19
CA GLY A 36 -8.19 19.58 3.19
C GLY A 36 -6.69 19.67 2.93
N PHE A 37 -6.23 19.48 1.69
CA PHE A 37 -4.83 19.70 1.29
C PHE A 37 -4.72 20.61 0.06
N SER A 38 -3.52 21.13 -0.20
CA SER A 38 -3.16 21.71 -1.51
C SER A 38 -2.96 20.61 -2.55
N GLU A 39 -2.83 20.99 -3.82
CA GLU A 39 -2.37 20.07 -4.86
C GLU A 39 -0.95 19.56 -4.57
N TRP A 40 -0.64 18.39 -5.14
CA TRP A 40 0.66 17.76 -5.09
C TRP A 40 1.69 18.55 -5.91
N GLY A 41 2.88 18.74 -5.37
CA GLY A 41 3.99 19.38 -6.08
C GLY A 41 4.66 18.44 -7.09
N THR A 42 5.56 19.00 -7.91
CA THR A 42 6.40 18.20 -8.82
C THR A 42 7.28 17.24 -8.01
N PRO A 43 7.28 15.92 -8.33
CA PRO A 43 8.10 14.94 -7.64
C PRO A 43 9.60 15.22 -7.77
N VAL A 44 10.34 14.95 -6.68
CA VAL A 44 11.81 15.04 -6.65
C VAL A 44 12.40 13.69 -6.26
N ALA A 45 13.51 13.31 -6.88
CA ALA A 45 14.24 12.11 -6.52
C ALA A 45 14.78 12.22 -5.09
N THR A 46 14.74 11.12 -4.31
CA THR A 46 15.21 11.11 -2.92
C THR A 46 16.26 10.05 -2.62
N VAL A 47 16.01 8.78 -2.93
CA VAL A 47 16.95 7.67 -2.68
C VAL A 47 16.82 6.60 -3.75
N ASP A 48 17.82 5.72 -3.87
CA ASP A 48 17.71 4.55 -4.75
C ASP A 48 16.76 3.49 -4.18
N GLY A 49 16.14 2.74 -5.08
CA GLY A 49 15.29 1.60 -4.78
C GLY A 49 13.86 1.75 -5.28
N GLY A 50 13.05 0.77 -4.93
CA GLY A 50 11.62 0.75 -5.18
C GLY A 50 10.86 0.50 -3.90
N CYS A 51 9.58 0.22 -4.06
CA CYS A 51 8.67 -0.06 -2.97
C CYS A 51 8.75 0.89 -1.74
N PRO A 52 8.72 2.22 -1.93
CA PRO A 52 8.93 3.14 -0.83
C PRO A 52 7.74 3.15 0.13
N ILE A 53 8.02 3.27 1.43
CA ILE A 53 7.04 3.70 2.43
C ILE A 53 7.73 4.35 3.63
N GLU A 54 7.18 5.47 4.06
CA GLU A 54 7.70 6.21 5.19
C GLU A 54 7.14 5.67 6.51
N SER A 55 8.01 5.52 7.51
CA SER A 55 7.60 5.24 8.89
C SER A 55 6.68 6.34 9.44
N ARG A 56 5.83 5.96 10.39
CA ARG A 56 4.85 6.86 11.01
C ARG A 56 5.42 8.15 11.60
N ASN A 57 6.63 8.08 12.19
CA ASN A 57 7.29 9.25 12.77
C ASN A 57 8.09 10.06 11.73
N GLY A 58 8.16 9.58 10.49
CA GLY A 58 8.90 10.19 9.40
C GLY A 58 10.42 10.11 9.56
N ASN A 59 10.99 9.22 10.36
CA ASN A 59 12.45 9.15 10.53
C ASN A 59 13.11 8.03 9.72
N LEU A 60 12.32 7.07 9.24
CA LEU A 60 12.75 6.00 8.36
C LEU A 60 11.94 6.00 7.05
N LEU A 61 12.62 5.75 5.94
CA LEU A 61 12.04 5.37 4.66
C LEU A 61 12.44 3.92 4.38
N TYR A 62 11.45 3.05 4.25
CA TYR A 62 11.66 1.67 3.86
C TYR A 62 11.60 1.59 2.33
N THR A 63 12.49 0.79 1.74
CA THR A 63 12.52 0.52 0.29
C THR A 63 12.80 -0.96 0.05
N ALA A 64 12.58 -1.42 -1.17
CA ALA A 64 13.07 -2.71 -1.65
C ALA A 64 14.05 -2.48 -2.80
N SER A 65 15.21 -3.11 -2.75
CA SER A 65 16.21 -3.03 -3.82
C SER A 65 17.20 -4.18 -3.72
N GLY A 66 17.82 -4.55 -4.84
CA GLY A 66 18.83 -5.61 -4.87
C GLY A 66 19.41 -5.81 -6.27
N SER A 67 20.34 -6.77 -6.39
CA SER A 67 20.89 -7.24 -7.66
C SER A 67 19.97 -8.27 -8.31
N ALA A 68 20.10 -8.47 -9.62
CA ALA A 68 19.25 -9.37 -10.41
C ALA A 68 19.00 -10.72 -9.73
N GLY A 69 17.79 -10.89 -9.17
CA GLY A 69 17.29 -12.13 -8.58
C GLY A 69 16.98 -12.10 -7.07
N THR A 70 17.45 -11.11 -6.30
CA THR A 70 17.20 -11.05 -4.84
C THR A 70 16.86 -9.62 -4.43
N LEU A 71 15.57 -9.30 -4.30
CA LEU A 71 15.14 -8.06 -3.66
C LEU A 71 15.30 -8.19 -2.15
N ASP A 72 15.88 -7.16 -1.53
CA ASP A 72 15.96 -7.06 -0.08
C ASP A 72 15.23 -5.82 0.40
N ILE A 73 14.78 -5.83 1.67
CA ILE A 73 14.21 -4.67 2.32
C ILE A 73 15.31 -3.86 2.99
N TRP A 74 15.32 -2.56 2.70
CA TRP A 74 16.28 -1.60 3.23
C TRP A 74 15.55 -0.48 3.97
N THR A 75 16.23 0.13 4.92
CA THR A 75 15.81 1.40 5.53
C THR A 75 16.84 2.46 5.24
N TYR A 76 16.37 3.66 4.92
CA TYR A 76 17.14 4.89 5.03
C TYR A 76 16.64 5.68 6.22
N ARG A 77 17.54 6.31 6.95
CA ARG A 77 17.24 7.12 8.12
C ARG A 77 17.40 8.59 7.81
N ARG A 78 16.58 9.43 8.43
CA ARG A 78 16.84 10.85 8.55
C ARG A 78 16.64 11.30 9.99
N ASP A 79 17.42 12.28 10.41
CA ASP A 79 17.24 12.92 11.70
C ASP A 79 16.29 14.12 11.56
N GLY A 80 15.37 14.25 12.52
CA GLY A 80 14.18 15.11 12.48
C GLY A 80 14.31 16.41 11.68
N ARG A 81 13.33 16.65 10.79
CA ARG A 81 13.19 17.80 9.88
C ARG A 81 14.22 17.96 8.77
N LYS A 82 15.26 17.12 8.66
CA LYS A 82 16.04 17.05 7.41
C LYS A 82 15.16 16.49 6.30
N ARG A 83 15.28 17.02 5.08
CA ARG A 83 14.58 16.48 3.91
C ARG A 83 15.21 15.18 3.40
N GLU A 84 16.53 15.09 3.49
CA GLU A 84 17.30 13.99 2.92
C GLU A 84 17.33 12.75 3.84
N PHE A 85 17.25 11.58 3.21
CA PHE A 85 17.41 10.28 3.83
C PHE A 85 18.83 9.75 3.57
N THR A 86 19.50 9.32 4.63
CA THR A 86 20.87 8.81 4.65
C THR A 86 20.91 7.43 5.33
N ASP A 87 22.11 6.90 5.63
CA ASP A 87 22.31 5.72 6.48
C ASP A 87 21.52 4.47 6.04
N ARG A 88 21.66 4.12 4.76
CA ARG A 88 21.04 2.92 4.15
C ARG A 88 21.49 1.64 4.87
N THR A 89 20.54 0.89 5.40
CA THR A 89 20.77 -0.34 6.18
C THR A 89 19.84 -1.45 5.68
N ARG A 90 20.39 -2.65 5.42
CA ARG A 90 19.59 -3.84 5.07
C ARG A 90 18.87 -4.35 6.31
N LEU A 91 17.59 -4.69 6.19
CA LEU A 91 16.89 -5.48 7.21
C LEU A 91 17.16 -6.96 6.94
N ALA A 92 18.18 -7.51 7.60
CA ALA A 92 18.59 -8.91 7.45
C ALA A 92 17.53 -9.91 7.95
N ASP A 93 17.86 -11.20 7.90
CA ASP A 93 17.06 -12.30 8.48
C ASP A 93 16.53 -11.91 9.87
N PRO A 94 15.21 -12.08 10.13
CA PRO A 94 14.22 -12.81 9.32
C PRO A 94 13.43 -11.99 8.30
N VAL A 95 13.79 -10.72 8.10
CA VAL A 95 13.08 -9.84 7.15
C VAL A 95 13.52 -10.12 5.73
N SER A 96 14.81 -9.98 5.42
CA SER A 96 15.33 -10.29 4.08
C SER A 96 16.21 -11.53 4.11
N LEU A 97 15.87 -12.53 3.29
CA LEU A 97 16.63 -13.77 3.14
C LEU A 97 17.46 -13.71 1.88
N ASP A 98 18.69 -14.21 1.95
CA ASP A 98 19.60 -14.24 0.78
C ASP A 98 19.12 -15.20 -0.33
N THR A 99 18.09 -16.00 -0.05
CA THR A 99 17.49 -17.00 -0.96
C THR A 99 16.09 -16.62 -1.40
N ALA A 100 15.62 -15.42 -1.08
CA ALA A 100 14.27 -14.95 -1.38
C ALA A 100 14.30 -13.53 -1.97
N GLN A 101 13.17 -13.15 -2.54
CA GLN A 101 12.82 -11.80 -2.89
C GLN A 101 11.90 -11.27 -1.80
N ASP A 102 12.42 -10.34 -1.01
CA ASP A 102 11.72 -9.65 0.06
C ASP A 102 11.50 -8.20 -0.36
N PHE A 103 10.23 -7.81 -0.46
CA PHE A 103 9.86 -6.54 -1.01
C PHE A 103 8.54 -6.07 -0.41
N CYS A 104 8.07 -4.94 -0.91
CA CYS A 104 6.82 -4.39 -0.48
C CYS A 104 6.66 -4.17 1.05
N PRO A 105 7.60 -3.53 1.77
CA PRO A 105 7.50 -3.33 3.21
C PRO A 105 6.39 -2.34 3.60
N THR A 106 5.76 -2.56 4.76
CA THR A 106 4.76 -1.68 5.37
C THR A 106 4.98 -1.59 6.88
N PRO A 107 5.64 -0.53 7.39
CA PRO A 107 5.86 -0.34 8.81
C PRO A 107 4.56 0.07 9.51
N LEU A 108 4.29 -0.55 10.65
CA LEU A 108 3.07 -0.37 11.42
C LEU A 108 3.38 0.12 12.85
N ALA A 109 2.35 0.54 13.58
CA ALA A 109 2.48 0.89 14.99
C ALA A 109 2.96 -0.33 15.81
N GLY A 110 3.62 -0.08 16.95
CA GLY A 110 4.11 -1.17 17.81
C GLY A 110 5.29 -1.96 17.23
N HIS A 111 6.04 -1.34 16.30
CA HIS A 111 7.21 -1.91 15.64
C HIS A 111 6.91 -3.17 14.80
N TRP A 112 5.68 -3.32 14.34
CA TRP A 112 5.30 -4.34 13.38
C TRP A 112 5.72 -3.94 11.97
N LEU A 113 6.06 -4.92 11.14
CA LEU A 113 6.37 -4.78 9.73
C LEU A 113 5.62 -5.86 8.97
N MET A 114 4.76 -5.46 8.04
CA MET A 114 4.26 -6.34 6.99
C MET A 114 5.16 -6.22 5.76
N PHE A 115 5.28 -7.28 4.98
CA PHE A 115 6.04 -7.27 3.74
C PHE A 115 5.65 -8.46 2.87
N VAL A 116 6.17 -8.52 1.65
CA VAL A 116 5.95 -9.63 0.71
C VAL A 116 7.24 -10.41 0.54
N SER A 117 7.13 -11.73 0.47
CA SER A 117 8.27 -12.61 0.28
C SER A 117 7.93 -13.84 -0.55
N ASP A 118 8.83 -14.28 -1.41
CA ASP A 118 8.78 -15.62 -2.04
C ASP A 118 9.56 -16.68 -1.25
N ARG A 119 9.84 -16.42 0.04
CA ARG A 119 10.55 -17.35 0.93
C ARG A 119 9.91 -18.74 0.87
N PRO A 120 10.73 -19.81 0.80
CA PRO A 120 10.21 -21.17 0.86
C PRO A 120 9.68 -21.49 2.26
N GLY A 121 8.59 -22.26 2.32
CA GLY A 121 7.96 -22.69 3.57
C GLY A 121 6.87 -23.71 3.31
N GLU A 122 6.46 -24.44 4.35
CA GLU A 122 5.31 -25.36 4.27
C GLU A 122 3.96 -24.61 4.27
N ASP A 123 3.96 -23.36 4.70
CA ASP A 123 2.82 -22.46 4.82
C ASP A 123 2.68 -21.48 3.64
N THR A 124 3.45 -21.66 2.57
CA THR A 124 3.35 -20.81 1.37
C THR A 124 2.13 -21.14 0.54
N CYS A 125 1.55 -20.13 -0.13
CA CYS A 125 0.28 -20.27 -0.82
C CYS A 125 0.41 -20.35 -2.34
N GLY A 126 1.57 -20.03 -2.90
CA GLY A 126 1.87 -20.17 -4.32
C GLY A 126 2.97 -19.22 -4.75
N GLY A 127 2.58 -18.04 -5.24
CA GLY A 127 3.51 -16.96 -5.54
C GLY A 127 4.06 -16.30 -4.27
N PRO A 128 4.69 -15.12 -4.40
CA PRO A 128 5.08 -14.32 -3.26
C PRO A 128 3.88 -14.00 -2.36
N ASP A 129 4.02 -14.33 -1.08
CA ASP A 129 2.98 -14.19 -0.06
C ASP A 129 3.23 -12.96 0.83
N MET A 130 2.19 -12.49 1.50
CA MET A 130 2.31 -11.47 2.55
C MET A 130 2.66 -12.10 3.91
N TYR A 131 3.63 -11.48 4.59
CA TYR A 131 4.13 -11.86 5.91
C TYR A 131 4.06 -10.70 6.88
N VAL A 132 4.09 -11.03 8.17
CA VAL A 132 4.23 -10.06 9.27
C VAL A 132 5.32 -10.48 10.25
N THR A 133 6.06 -9.50 10.76
CA THR A 133 7.03 -9.67 11.85
C THR A 133 7.01 -8.45 12.78
N GLN A 134 7.58 -8.60 13.97
CA GLN A 134 7.72 -7.51 14.95
C GLN A 134 9.18 -7.30 15.33
N TYR A 135 9.63 -6.04 15.29
CA TYR A 135 10.90 -5.64 15.85
C TYR A 135 10.81 -5.50 17.36
N ARG A 136 11.69 -6.21 18.08
CA ARG A 136 11.80 -6.17 19.54
C ARG A 136 13.01 -5.33 19.92
N PRO A 137 12.82 -4.08 20.37
CA PRO A 137 13.93 -3.16 20.61
C PRO A 137 14.79 -3.57 21.81
N GLU A 138 14.22 -4.27 22.78
CA GLU A 138 14.95 -4.79 23.94
C GLU A 138 14.33 -6.13 24.40
N PRO A 139 15.14 -7.08 24.90
CA PRO A 139 16.60 -7.11 24.84
C PRO A 139 17.12 -7.56 23.46
N ALA A 140 16.24 -7.99 22.55
CA ALA A 140 16.62 -8.71 21.33
C ALA A 140 17.28 -7.83 20.26
N LYS A 141 16.85 -6.57 20.14
CA LYS A 141 17.28 -5.63 19.08
C LYS A 141 17.16 -6.21 17.67
N SER A 142 16.18 -7.08 17.46
CA SER A 142 15.98 -7.82 16.21
C SER A 142 14.49 -8.01 15.91
N PHE A 143 14.22 -8.35 14.65
CA PHE A 143 12.91 -8.84 14.26
C PHE A 143 12.71 -10.28 14.76
N GLY A 144 11.49 -10.61 15.19
CA GLY A 144 11.09 -11.99 15.44
C GLY A 144 10.82 -12.76 14.14
N PRO A 145 10.51 -14.06 14.22
CA PRO A 145 10.15 -14.85 13.04
C PRO A 145 9.07 -14.16 12.20
N ALA A 146 9.22 -14.20 10.87
CA ALA A 146 8.16 -13.78 9.98
C ALA A 146 7.07 -14.85 9.92
N VAL A 147 5.81 -14.43 9.93
CA VAL A 147 4.64 -15.30 9.96
C VAL A 147 3.80 -15.01 8.71
N ASN A 148 3.47 -16.04 7.94
CA ASN A 148 2.58 -15.94 6.79
C ASN A 148 1.18 -15.50 7.25
N LEU A 149 0.50 -14.64 6.50
CA LEU A 149 -0.84 -14.15 6.86
C LEU A 149 -1.97 -15.20 6.65
N GLY A 150 -1.64 -16.37 6.10
CA GLY A 150 -2.54 -17.50 5.89
C GLY A 150 -3.09 -17.57 4.46
N CYS A 151 -3.25 -18.80 3.96
CA CYS A 151 -3.76 -19.05 2.61
C CYS A 151 -5.29 -19.01 2.52
N ALA A 152 -5.81 -18.53 1.39
CA ALA A 152 -7.21 -18.60 1.05
C ALA A 152 -7.73 -20.06 1.05
N PRO A 153 -8.98 -20.31 1.48
CA PRO A 153 -9.97 -19.33 1.93
C PRO A 153 -9.85 -18.92 3.41
N GLY A 154 -8.86 -19.44 4.14
CA GLY A 154 -8.64 -19.16 5.57
C GLY A 154 -7.84 -17.88 5.86
N GLY A 155 -7.26 -17.26 4.84
CA GLY A 155 -6.48 -16.03 4.92
C GLY A 155 -6.41 -15.31 3.57
N PRO A 156 -5.67 -14.19 3.49
CA PRO A 156 -5.67 -13.31 2.33
C PRO A 156 -4.69 -13.74 1.22
N ASN A 157 -3.66 -14.53 1.53
CA ASN A 157 -2.70 -14.99 0.52
C ASN A 157 -3.33 -16.02 -0.41
N THR A 158 -2.93 -16.05 -1.67
CA THR A 158 -3.55 -16.91 -2.69
C THR A 158 -2.51 -17.72 -3.46
N GLY A 159 -2.93 -18.46 -4.49
CA GLY A 159 -2.00 -19.07 -5.44
C GLY A 159 -1.27 -18.07 -6.34
N GLY A 160 -1.73 -16.81 -6.37
CA GLY A 160 -1.13 -15.72 -7.13
C GLY A 160 0.08 -15.09 -6.42
N ALA A 161 0.53 -13.96 -6.96
CA ALA A 161 1.56 -13.11 -6.39
C ALA A 161 0.90 -11.90 -5.71
N GLU A 162 1.02 -11.81 -4.38
CA GLU A 162 0.45 -10.72 -3.60
C GLU A 162 1.41 -9.54 -3.44
N TYR A 163 0.96 -8.31 -3.68
CA TYR A 163 1.77 -7.09 -3.54
C TYR A 163 1.18 -6.05 -2.59
N SER A 164 2.09 -5.30 -1.94
CA SER A 164 1.81 -4.10 -1.12
C SER A 164 0.69 -4.26 -0.07
N PRO A 165 0.92 -5.04 1.01
CA PRO A 165 0.00 -5.06 2.13
C PRO A 165 -0.14 -3.66 2.73
N ALA A 166 -1.33 -3.07 2.70
CA ALA A 166 -1.67 -1.77 3.25
C ALA A 166 -2.75 -1.93 4.32
N LEU A 167 -2.34 -1.84 5.59
CA LEU A 167 -3.24 -1.98 6.73
C LEU A 167 -3.83 -0.62 7.12
N VAL A 168 -5.16 -0.52 7.14
CA VAL A 168 -5.88 0.66 7.62
C VAL A 168 -6.73 0.30 8.83
N ASN A 169 -6.63 1.10 9.88
CA ASN A 169 -7.45 0.95 11.10
C ASN A 169 -8.45 2.10 11.18
N THR A 170 -9.73 1.76 11.11
CA THR A 170 -10.84 2.70 10.99
C THR A 170 -11.90 2.45 12.07
N SER A 171 -12.86 3.35 12.20
CA SER A 171 -14.02 3.12 13.09
C SER A 171 -14.88 1.92 12.68
N ALA A 172 -14.84 1.51 11.40
CA ALA A 172 -15.56 0.35 10.88
C ALA A 172 -14.80 -0.97 11.07
N GLY A 173 -13.56 -0.92 11.56
CA GLY A 173 -12.67 -2.08 11.71
C GLY A 173 -11.30 -1.88 11.07
N THR A 174 -10.50 -2.94 11.12
CA THR A 174 -9.18 -3.00 10.48
C THR A 174 -9.27 -3.78 9.18
N TYR A 175 -8.76 -3.20 8.10
CA TYR A 175 -8.81 -3.76 6.77
C TYR A 175 -7.41 -3.78 6.15
N LEU A 176 -7.09 -4.86 5.46
CA LEU A 176 -5.88 -5.03 4.67
C LEU A 176 -6.23 -4.89 3.20
N TYR A 177 -5.63 -3.91 2.53
CA TYR A 177 -5.67 -3.80 1.07
C TYR A 177 -4.35 -4.32 0.50
N TYR A 178 -4.41 -5.01 -0.62
CA TYR A 178 -3.26 -5.57 -1.33
C TYR A 178 -3.64 -5.77 -2.79
N SER A 179 -2.71 -6.15 -3.65
CA SER A 179 -3.07 -6.65 -4.99
C SER A 179 -2.67 -8.10 -5.17
N SER A 180 -3.38 -8.84 -6.01
CA SER A 180 -3.06 -10.24 -6.36
C SER A 180 -3.42 -10.51 -7.82
N ASN A 181 -2.68 -11.39 -8.48
CA ASN A 181 -2.99 -11.86 -9.84
C ASN A 181 -3.69 -13.22 -9.89
N VAL A 182 -4.31 -13.67 -8.80
CA VAL A 182 -5.07 -14.92 -8.78
C VAL A 182 -6.21 -14.97 -9.83
N GLY A 183 -6.70 -13.80 -10.26
CA GLY A 183 -7.71 -13.63 -11.30
C GLY A 183 -7.15 -13.53 -12.74
N GLY A 184 -5.84 -13.39 -12.91
CA GLY A 184 -5.18 -13.16 -14.20
C GLY A 184 -4.25 -11.95 -14.18
N ASP A 185 -4.84 -10.76 -14.20
CA ASP A 185 -4.20 -9.46 -13.98
C ASP A 185 -4.05 -9.16 -12.48
N GLN A 186 -3.12 -8.27 -12.13
CA GLN A 186 -3.03 -7.77 -10.76
C GLN A 186 -4.26 -6.92 -10.45
N ASP A 187 -5.04 -7.36 -9.49
CA ASP A 187 -6.26 -6.69 -9.02
C ASP A 187 -6.10 -6.26 -7.58
N ILE A 188 -6.73 -5.16 -7.16
CA ILE A 188 -6.79 -4.73 -5.77
C ILE A 188 -7.85 -5.56 -5.02
N TYR A 189 -7.45 -6.10 -3.88
CA TYR A 189 -8.30 -6.86 -2.95
C TYR A 189 -8.34 -6.17 -1.58
N CYS A 190 -9.43 -6.41 -0.86
CA CYS A 190 -9.60 -6.06 0.55
C CYS A 190 -9.91 -7.30 1.39
N SER A 191 -9.22 -7.42 2.53
CA SER A 191 -9.48 -8.42 3.58
C SER A 191 -9.79 -7.75 4.92
N GLU A 192 -10.68 -8.34 5.71
CA GLU A 192 -11.05 -7.88 7.05
C GLU A 192 -10.21 -8.59 8.12
N MET A 193 -9.68 -7.84 9.09
CA MET A 193 -9.08 -8.45 10.28
C MET A 193 -10.19 -8.95 11.22
N LEU A 194 -10.14 -10.24 11.54
CA LEU A 194 -11.09 -10.94 12.38
C LEU A 194 -10.78 -10.72 13.88
N PRO A 195 -11.73 -11.03 14.79
CA PRO A 195 -11.54 -10.81 16.23
C PRO A 195 -10.36 -11.55 16.86
N ASP A 196 -9.90 -12.64 16.26
CA ASP A 196 -8.74 -13.41 16.70
C ASP A 196 -7.40 -12.85 16.17
N GLY A 197 -7.45 -11.79 15.35
CA GLY A 197 -6.29 -11.14 14.73
C GLY A 197 -5.87 -11.73 13.39
N SER A 198 -6.50 -12.81 12.93
CA SER A 198 -6.32 -13.33 11.57
C SER A 198 -7.01 -12.44 10.54
N PHE A 199 -6.71 -12.64 9.26
CA PHE A 199 -7.36 -11.95 8.15
C PHE A 199 -8.32 -12.90 7.44
N SER A 200 -9.46 -12.39 6.95
CA SER A 200 -10.33 -13.18 6.08
C SER A 200 -9.70 -13.42 4.70
N ALA A 201 -10.32 -14.26 3.88
CA ALA A 201 -10.08 -14.21 2.44
C ALA A 201 -10.34 -12.79 1.90
N GLY A 202 -9.55 -12.38 0.92
CA GLY A 202 -9.74 -11.10 0.23
C GLY A 202 -10.91 -11.16 -0.75
N ALA A 203 -11.56 -10.02 -0.95
CA ALA A 203 -12.53 -9.79 -2.02
C ALA A 203 -12.01 -8.67 -2.94
N PRO A 204 -12.21 -8.77 -4.27
CA PRO A 204 -11.77 -7.75 -5.21
C PRO A 204 -12.53 -6.44 -4.98
N GLU A 205 -11.85 -5.31 -5.14
CA GLU A 205 -12.41 -3.97 -5.06
C GLU A 205 -12.82 -3.47 -6.45
N ALA A 206 -13.96 -3.96 -6.95
CA ALA A 206 -14.38 -3.72 -8.34
C ALA A 206 -14.59 -2.25 -8.75
N GLY A 207 -14.71 -1.32 -7.79
CA GLY A 207 -14.73 0.12 -8.09
C GLY A 207 -13.35 0.70 -8.43
N LEU A 208 -12.28 -0.04 -8.14
CA LEU A 208 -10.90 0.33 -8.40
C LEU A 208 -10.34 -0.44 -9.60
N ASN A 209 -10.65 -1.73 -9.70
CA ASN A 209 -10.08 -2.64 -10.69
C ASN A 209 -10.60 -2.46 -12.12
N THR A 210 -9.78 -2.87 -13.08
CA THR A 210 -10.03 -2.84 -14.53
C THR A 210 -9.56 -4.15 -15.17
N ALA A 211 -9.26 -4.16 -16.47
CA ALA A 211 -8.63 -5.30 -17.16
C ALA A 211 -7.11 -5.08 -17.37
N SER A 212 -6.59 -4.04 -16.71
CA SER A 212 -5.18 -3.63 -16.67
C SER A 212 -4.60 -4.06 -15.32
N ASP A 213 -3.27 -4.08 -15.19
CA ASP A 213 -2.65 -4.38 -13.90
C ASP A 213 -2.89 -3.20 -12.93
N ASP A 214 -3.77 -3.41 -11.95
CA ASP A 214 -4.12 -2.50 -10.88
C ASP A 214 -3.52 -2.96 -9.56
N ARG A 215 -2.36 -2.38 -9.22
CA ARG A 215 -1.48 -3.00 -8.25
C ARG A 215 -0.95 -2.06 -7.19
N GLN A 216 -0.41 -2.69 -6.16
CA GLN A 216 0.40 -2.04 -5.14
C GLN A 216 -0.33 -0.89 -4.41
N PRO A 217 -1.53 -1.12 -3.85
CA PRO A 217 -2.32 -0.07 -3.21
C PRO A 217 -1.67 0.45 -1.93
N ASN A 218 -1.98 1.70 -1.59
CA ASN A 218 -1.74 2.30 -0.28
C ASN A 218 -2.85 3.27 0.08
N LEU A 219 -3.23 3.33 1.35
CA LEU A 219 -4.33 4.16 1.83
C LEU A 219 -3.85 5.24 2.79
N ALA A 220 -4.53 6.38 2.74
CA ALA A 220 -4.45 7.38 3.80
C ALA A 220 -4.99 6.81 5.11
N ARG A 221 -4.55 7.39 6.23
CA ARG A 221 -4.89 6.92 7.59
C ARG A 221 -6.39 6.82 7.86
N ASP A 222 -7.17 7.74 7.31
CA ASP A 222 -8.63 7.78 7.46
C ASP A 222 -9.35 6.71 6.62
N GLY A 223 -8.64 6.05 5.71
CA GLY A 223 -9.20 5.08 4.78
C GLY A 223 -10.07 5.71 3.70
N LEU A 224 -10.01 7.02 3.47
CA LEU A 224 -10.86 7.75 2.51
C LEU A 224 -10.14 8.14 1.23
N THR A 225 -8.82 7.96 1.18
CA THR A 225 -8.00 8.12 -0.02
C THR A 225 -7.18 6.86 -0.25
N ILE A 226 -7.14 6.39 -1.49
CA ILE A 226 -6.27 5.30 -1.94
C ILE A 226 -5.42 5.80 -3.11
N VAL A 227 -4.16 5.40 -3.13
CA VAL A 227 -3.24 5.54 -4.25
C VAL A 227 -2.76 4.16 -4.68
N PHE A 228 -2.55 3.95 -5.97
CA PHE A 228 -2.11 2.66 -6.51
C PHE A 228 -1.41 2.88 -7.86
N ALA A 229 -0.64 1.89 -8.31
CA ALA A 229 -0.02 1.92 -9.63
C ALA A 229 -0.94 1.21 -10.63
N SER A 230 -1.15 1.80 -11.80
CA SER A 230 -1.91 1.15 -12.87
C SER A 230 -1.31 1.43 -14.22
N ASP A 231 -1.31 0.44 -15.10
CA ASP A 231 -0.91 0.59 -16.51
C ASP A 231 -2.11 0.87 -17.45
N ARG A 232 -3.26 1.20 -16.88
CA ARG A 232 -4.42 1.71 -17.63
C ARG A 232 -4.07 3.02 -18.34
N ASP A 233 -4.72 3.27 -19.47
CA ASP A 233 -4.63 4.47 -20.31
C ASP A 233 -3.31 4.70 -21.07
N THR A 234 -2.16 4.49 -20.45
CA THR A 234 -0.85 4.89 -21.01
C THR A 234 0.03 3.72 -21.47
N GLY A 235 -0.28 2.49 -21.07
CA GLY A 235 0.51 1.29 -21.41
C GLY A 235 1.81 1.16 -20.61
N GLY A 236 2.02 2.04 -19.63
CA GLY A 236 3.05 1.95 -18.59
C GLY A 236 2.44 2.32 -17.25
N PHE A 237 3.06 1.91 -16.14
CA PHE A 237 2.48 2.20 -14.83
C PHE A 237 2.58 3.69 -14.48
N ASP A 238 1.47 4.30 -14.09
CA ASP A 238 1.39 5.63 -13.50
C ASP A 238 0.80 5.56 -12.09
N VAL A 239 0.98 6.62 -11.30
CA VAL A 239 0.27 6.77 -10.02
C VAL A 239 -1.18 7.21 -10.24
N PHE A 240 -2.11 6.36 -9.79
CA PHE A 240 -3.54 6.65 -9.73
C PHE A 240 -3.99 6.97 -8.32
N MET A 241 -5.05 7.77 -8.21
CA MET A 241 -5.70 8.11 -6.95
C MET A 241 -7.22 7.96 -7.05
N SER A 242 -7.83 7.45 -5.98
CA SER A 242 -9.28 7.46 -5.78
C SER A 242 -9.64 7.89 -4.36
N THR A 243 -10.84 8.43 -4.19
CA THR A 243 -11.36 8.92 -2.90
C THR A 243 -12.75 8.39 -2.64
N ARG A 244 -13.21 8.47 -1.40
CA ARG A 244 -14.61 8.19 -1.03
C ARG A 244 -15.07 9.10 0.08
N GLU A 245 -16.37 9.39 0.10
CA GLU A 245 -16.96 10.31 1.08
C GLU A 245 -16.97 9.74 2.51
N SER A 246 -17.08 8.41 2.63
CA SER A 246 -17.09 7.70 3.91
C SER A 246 -16.58 6.27 3.74
N LEU A 247 -16.31 5.57 4.84
CA LEU A 247 -15.91 4.16 4.83
C LEU A 247 -16.98 3.24 4.22
N GLY A 248 -18.25 3.66 4.25
CA GLY A 248 -19.36 2.95 3.62
C GLY A 248 -19.71 3.46 2.22
N SER A 249 -18.94 4.38 1.66
CA SER A 249 -19.16 4.91 0.30
C SER A 249 -18.28 4.15 -0.70
N PRO A 250 -18.75 3.93 -1.94
CA PRO A 250 -17.91 3.37 -2.98
C PRO A 250 -16.75 4.33 -3.26
N TRP A 251 -15.63 3.78 -3.75
CA TRP A 251 -14.54 4.56 -4.31
C TRP A 251 -15.03 5.37 -5.52
N SER A 252 -14.54 6.59 -5.68
CA SER A 252 -14.72 7.40 -6.88
C SER A 252 -14.00 6.73 -8.05
N THR A 253 -14.34 7.12 -9.28
CA THR A 253 -13.53 6.73 -10.45
C THR A 253 -12.07 7.11 -10.21
N PRO A 254 -11.11 6.17 -10.34
CA PRO A 254 -9.70 6.49 -10.21
C PRO A 254 -9.24 7.50 -11.27
N ARG A 255 -8.33 8.39 -10.86
CA ARG A 255 -7.74 9.42 -11.72
C ARG A 255 -6.25 9.18 -11.87
N ASN A 256 -5.72 9.33 -13.08
CA ASN A 256 -4.28 9.25 -13.35
C ASN A 256 -3.60 10.53 -12.83
N LEU A 257 -3.15 10.49 -11.58
CA LEU A 257 -2.64 11.66 -10.86
C LEU A 257 -1.38 12.21 -11.53
N SER A 258 -0.48 11.31 -11.95
CA SER A 258 0.79 11.68 -12.56
C SER A 258 0.62 12.37 -13.90
N VAL A 259 -0.28 11.88 -14.75
CA VAL A 259 -0.59 12.52 -16.04
C VAL A 259 -1.32 13.85 -15.83
N GLU A 260 -2.34 13.89 -14.98
CA GLU A 260 -3.12 15.11 -14.72
C GLU A 260 -2.27 16.26 -14.17
N LEU A 261 -1.27 15.95 -13.34
CA LEU A 261 -0.37 16.93 -12.75
C LEU A 261 0.94 17.11 -13.53
N GLY A 262 1.14 16.38 -14.63
CA GLY A 262 2.32 16.48 -15.48
C GLY A 262 3.61 16.08 -14.77
N PHE A 263 3.60 14.99 -14.00
CA PHE A 263 4.80 14.47 -13.36
C PHE A 263 5.83 14.06 -14.42
N PRO A 264 7.09 14.52 -14.32
CA PRO A 264 8.14 14.16 -15.27
C PRO A 264 8.54 12.68 -15.22
N THR A 265 8.07 11.97 -14.19
CA THR A 265 8.33 10.54 -13.93
C THR A 265 7.36 9.60 -14.64
N ALA A 266 6.21 10.08 -15.16
CA ALA A 266 5.21 9.22 -15.81
C ALA A 266 5.80 8.32 -16.92
N PRO A 267 6.70 8.80 -17.82
CA PRO A 267 7.30 7.93 -18.84
C PRO A 267 8.28 6.86 -18.32
N LEU A 268 8.60 6.86 -17.02
CA LEU A 268 9.61 5.99 -16.41
C LEU A 268 9.03 4.71 -15.79
N GLY A 269 7.69 4.57 -15.72
CA GLY A 269 7.01 3.49 -15.04
C GLY A 269 7.05 3.65 -13.52
N GLU A 270 5.98 4.22 -12.97
CA GLU A 270 5.82 4.52 -11.55
C GLU A 270 5.20 3.33 -10.80
N THR A 271 5.75 3.00 -9.63
CA THR A 271 5.39 1.79 -8.89
C THR A 271 5.27 2.06 -7.41
N ARG A 272 4.40 1.29 -6.75
CA ARG A 272 4.06 1.36 -5.32
C ARG A 272 4.02 2.79 -4.77
N PRO A 273 3.02 3.57 -5.16
CA PRO A 273 2.75 4.82 -4.49
C PRO A 273 2.39 4.57 -3.01
N SER A 274 2.89 5.41 -2.12
CA SER A 274 2.56 5.38 -0.70
C SER A 274 2.47 6.77 -0.10
N LEU A 275 1.50 6.96 0.79
CA LEU A 275 1.28 8.21 1.49
C LEU A 275 2.00 8.20 2.83
N SER A 276 2.59 9.34 3.20
CA SER A 276 3.04 9.55 4.58
C SER A 276 1.86 9.54 5.55
N TRP A 277 2.15 9.28 6.83
CA TRP A 277 1.13 9.18 7.87
C TRP A 277 0.26 10.44 8.03
N ASP A 278 0.85 11.62 7.80
CA ASP A 278 0.16 12.91 7.83
C ASP A 278 -0.48 13.29 6.48
N GLY A 279 -0.35 12.43 5.46
CA GLY A 279 -0.88 12.62 4.13
C GLY A 279 -0.23 13.77 3.36
N LYS A 280 0.92 14.29 3.78
CA LYS A 280 1.59 15.43 3.12
C LYS A 280 2.63 15.05 2.08
N ARG A 281 3.01 13.76 2.02
CA ARG A 281 4.02 13.24 1.09
C ARG A 281 3.47 12.01 0.38
N LEU A 282 3.71 11.96 -0.92
CA LEU A 282 3.45 10.84 -1.79
C LEU A 282 4.80 10.34 -2.29
N TYR A 283 5.18 9.14 -1.88
CA TYR A 283 6.37 8.44 -2.35
C TYR A 283 5.99 7.44 -3.44
N PHE A 284 6.85 7.23 -4.42
CA PHE A 284 6.71 6.16 -5.42
C PHE A 284 8.06 5.84 -6.06
N GLY A 285 8.22 4.65 -6.61
CA GLY A 285 9.44 4.25 -7.33
C GLY A 285 9.28 4.44 -8.84
N ALA A 286 10.30 4.91 -9.52
CA ALA A 286 10.38 5.00 -10.98
C ALA A 286 11.83 4.78 -11.43
N ALA A 287 12.03 3.91 -12.43
CA ALA A 287 13.36 3.57 -12.96
C ALA A 287 14.44 3.27 -11.88
N GLY A 288 14.07 2.54 -10.82
CA GLY A 288 14.98 2.18 -9.72
C GLY A 288 15.30 3.31 -8.73
N THR A 289 14.62 4.45 -8.83
CA THR A 289 14.74 5.61 -7.93
C THR A 289 13.42 5.84 -7.21
N VAL A 290 13.48 6.18 -5.92
CA VAL A 290 12.33 6.68 -5.16
C VAL A 290 12.19 8.18 -5.39
N TYR A 291 10.98 8.61 -5.71
CA TYR A 291 10.57 10.01 -5.79
C TYR A 291 9.62 10.35 -4.65
N VAL A 292 9.59 11.63 -4.28
CA VAL A 292 8.60 12.19 -3.35
C VAL A 292 7.96 13.43 -3.95
N SER A 293 6.64 13.48 -3.92
CA SER A 293 5.83 14.69 -4.13
C SER A 293 5.29 15.17 -2.78
N GLU A 294 5.31 16.47 -2.54
CA GLU A 294 4.85 17.08 -1.28
C GLU A 294 3.62 17.96 -1.53
N ARG A 295 2.75 18.07 -0.53
CA ARG A 295 1.61 19.00 -0.48
C ARG A 295 1.45 19.58 0.92
N GLU A 296 0.73 20.69 1.04
CA GLU A 296 0.44 21.34 2.30
C GLU A 296 -0.99 21.08 2.77
N SER A 297 -1.25 21.31 4.06
CA SER A 297 -2.62 21.37 4.56
C SER A 297 -3.35 22.56 3.91
N GLY A 298 -4.62 22.36 3.55
CA GLY A 298 -5.50 23.42 3.10
C GLY A 298 -5.67 24.48 4.19
N LYS A 299 -5.84 25.74 3.77
CA LYS A 299 -6.18 26.84 4.68
C LYS A 299 -7.64 26.78 5.11
#